data_AF-A0A2K5IAH6-F1
#
_entry.id   AF-A0A2K5IAH6-F1
#
_cell.length_a   1.000
_cell.length_b   1.000
_cell.length_c   1.000
_cell.angle_alpha   90.00
_cell.angle_beta   90.00
_cell.angle_gamma   90.00
#
_symmetry.space_group_name_H-M   'P 1'
#
loop_
_entity.id
_entity.type
_entity.pdbx_description
1 polymer ?
#
loop_
_entity_poly.entity_id
_entity_poly.type
_entity_poly.pdbx_seq_one_letter_code
_entity_poly.pdbx_strand_id
1 'polypeptide(L)'
;MASAAWAVLQVLLLLPTHTWSPVGAGRPPDCDAPLASALPRSSFSSSSELSSSHGPGFSRLNRRDGAGGWTPLVSNKYQWLQIDLGERMEVSAVATQGGYGSSDWVTSYLLMFSDGGRNWKQYRREESIWGFAGNTNADSVVHYRLQPPFEARFLRFLPLAWNPRGRIGMRIEVYGCAYKSEVVYFDGQSALLYKLDKKPLKPVRDVISLKFKAIQSNGILLHREGQHGNHITLELIKGKLVFFLNSGNAKLPTTIAPVTLTLGSLLDDQHWHSVLIELLDTQVNFTVDKHTHHFQAKGESSYLDLNFEISFGGIPTPGRARAFTRQSFHGCLENLYYNGVDVTELAKKHKPQILMMGNVSFSCPQPQTVPVTFLSSRSYLALPGNSGEDKVSVTFQFRTWNRAGHLLFGELQRGSGSFVLFLKDGKLKLSLFQPGQSPRNVTAGAGLNDGQWHSVSLSAKWSHMNVVVDDDTAVQPLLAVLIDSGDTYYFGALYEQSCEAHKHRGNPSGLYYIDADGSGPLGPFLVYCNMTDGTPLSWWVGRTNETHTYWGGSLPDAQKCTCGLEGNCIDSQYYCNCDAGRSEW
;
A
#
# COMPACT_ATOMS: atom_id res chain seq x y z
N MET A 1 -64.18 -32.74 -37.82
CA MET A 1 -63.71 -32.93 -39.21
C MET A 1 -62.83 -31.74 -39.54
N ALA A 2 -61.51 -31.95 -39.48
CA ALA A 2 -60.64 -32.07 -40.65
C ALA A 2 -60.21 -30.67 -41.15
N SER A 3 -59.03 -30.19 -40.74
CA SER A 3 -57.74 -30.48 -41.38
C SER A 3 -57.63 -29.82 -42.75
N ALA A 4 -57.04 -28.63 -42.76
CA ALA A 4 -56.46 -28.01 -43.95
C ALA A 4 -55.01 -27.69 -43.62
N ALA A 5 -54.10 -28.52 -44.10
CA ALA A 5 -52.67 -28.26 -44.14
C ALA A 5 -52.32 -27.84 -45.56
N TRP A 6 -51.64 -26.70 -45.76
CA TRP A 6 -50.63 -26.51 -46.81
C TRP A 6 -49.75 -25.28 -46.46
N ALA A 7 -48.47 -25.59 -46.20
CA ALA A 7 -47.23 -24.81 -46.33
C ALA A 7 -47.22 -23.27 -46.15
N VAL A 8 -46.53 -22.80 -45.10
CA VAL A 8 -45.85 -21.49 -45.08
C VAL A 8 -44.45 -21.62 -44.49
N LEU A 9 -43.50 -21.05 -45.22
CA LEU A 9 -42.07 -20.85 -44.98
C LEU A 9 -41.75 -20.37 -43.54
N GLN A 10 -40.88 -21.09 -42.81
CA GLN A 10 -40.30 -20.60 -41.55
C GLN A 10 -39.19 -19.59 -41.86
N VAL A 11 -39.51 -18.30 -41.77
CA VAL A 11 -38.52 -17.22 -41.58
C VAL A 11 -38.53 -16.85 -40.10
N LEU A 12 -37.57 -17.38 -39.35
CA LEU A 12 -37.26 -16.91 -38.00
C LEU A 12 -36.54 -15.56 -38.10
N LEU A 13 -37.30 -14.47 -37.97
CA LEU A 13 -36.77 -13.14 -37.69
C LEU A 13 -36.14 -13.14 -36.29
N LEU A 14 -34.82 -13.31 -36.22
CA LEU A 14 -34.03 -12.94 -35.07
C LEU A 14 -34.00 -11.41 -34.98
N LEU A 15 -34.87 -10.83 -34.16
CA LEU A 15 -34.74 -9.44 -33.73
C LEU A 15 -33.50 -9.34 -32.83
N PRO A 16 -32.51 -8.47 -33.14
CA PRO A 16 -31.43 -8.21 -32.21
C PRO A 16 -32.00 -7.42 -31.03
N THR A 17 -32.01 -8.03 -29.85
CA THR A 17 -32.17 -7.29 -28.59
C THR A 17 -30.93 -6.42 -28.42
N HIS A 18 -31.01 -5.16 -28.89
CA HIS A 18 -30.01 -4.15 -28.58
C HIS A 18 -30.05 -3.84 -27.09
N THR A 19 -29.23 -4.55 -26.32
CA THR A 19 -28.82 -4.12 -24.98
C THR A 19 -27.87 -2.95 -25.16
N TRP A 20 -28.34 -1.72 -24.93
CA TRP A 20 -27.47 -0.56 -24.82
C TRP A 20 -26.59 -0.70 -23.57
N SER A 21 -25.30 -0.95 -23.79
CA SER A 21 -24.26 -0.79 -22.78
C SER A 21 -24.00 0.71 -22.55
N PRO A 22 -23.70 1.14 -21.31
CA PRO A 22 -23.32 2.53 -21.07
C PRO A 22 -21.98 2.80 -21.77
N VAL A 23 -21.93 3.92 -22.48
CA VAL A 23 -20.75 4.40 -23.21
C VAL A 23 -19.63 4.65 -22.19
N GLY A 24 -18.76 3.67 -22.03
CA GLY A 24 -17.43 3.86 -21.44
C GLY A 24 -16.53 4.56 -22.46
N ALA A 25 -15.63 5.42 -21.96
CA ALA A 25 -14.52 5.96 -22.73
C ALA A 25 -13.90 4.85 -23.61
N GLY A 26 -13.77 5.11 -24.91
CA GLY A 26 -13.45 4.08 -25.89
C GLY A 26 -12.18 3.31 -25.53
N ARG A 27 -12.33 2.07 -25.05
CA ARG A 27 -11.23 1.11 -24.99
C ARG A 27 -10.77 0.84 -26.43
N PRO A 28 -9.48 1.01 -26.75
CA PRO A 28 -8.93 0.49 -28.00
C PRO A 28 -9.27 -1.00 -28.13
N PRO A 29 -9.47 -1.52 -29.36
CA PRO A 29 -9.65 -2.95 -29.58
C PRO A 29 -8.36 -3.67 -29.13
N ASP A 30 -8.48 -4.41 -28.02
CA ASP A 30 -7.43 -5.00 -27.18
C ASP A 30 -6.33 -4.05 -26.69
N CYS A 31 -6.43 -3.64 -25.42
CA CYS A 31 -5.38 -2.97 -24.65
C CYS A 31 -4.25 -3.95 -24.29
N ASP A 32 -3.68 -4.64 -25.28
CA ASP A 32 -2.68 -5.72 -25.10
C ASP A 32 -1.42 -5.47 -25.98
N ALA A 33 -1.15 -4.21 -26.34
CA ALA A 33 0.02 -3.87 -27.14
C ALA A 33 1.32 -3.90 -26.31
N PRO A 34 2.46 -4.35 -26.87
CA PRO A 34 3.73 -4.34 -26.16
C PRO A 34 4.22 -2.91 -25.91
N LEU A 35 4.54 -2.59 -24.66
CA LEU A 35 4.94 -1.25 -24.22
C LEU A 35 6.45 -1.14 -24.04
N ALA A 36 7.11 -2.14 -23.44
CA ALA A 36 8.52 -2.05 -23.07
C ALA A 36 9.46 -2.17 -24.27
N SER A 37 9.09 -2.94 -25.31
CA SER A 37 9.90 -3.11 -26.52
C SER A 37 10.18 -1.80 -27.28
N ALA A 38 9.27 -0.83 -27.23
CA ALA A 38 9.40 0.46 -27.92
C ALA A 38 10.18 1.51 -27.11
N LEU A 39 10.43 1.29 -25.82
CA LEU A 39 11.04 2.27 -24.94
C LEU A 39 12.57 2.39 -25.15
N PRO A 40 13.17 3.57 -24.95
CA PRO A 40 14.62 3.75 -24.97
C PRO A 40 15.29 3.04 -23.79
N ARG A 41 16.62 2.80 -23.87
CA ARG A 41 17.37 2.14 -22.78
C ARG A 41 17.32 2.92 -21.45
N SER A 42 17.19 4.24 -21.51
CA SER A 42 17.06 5.11 -20.32
C SER A 42 15.79 4.87 -19.51
N SER A 43 14.77 4.24 -20.10
CA SER A 43 13.54 3.85 -19.40
C SER A 43 13.72 2.64 -18.48
N PHE A 44 14.87 1.94 -18.55
CA PHE A 44 15.14 0.76 -17.75
C PHE A 44 16.18 1.07 -16.68
N SER A 45 15.91 0.69 -15.44
CA SER A 45 16.84 0.82 -14.32
C SER A 45 16.82 -0.43 -13.44
N SER A 46 17.85 -0.62 -12.62
CA SER A 46 17.95 -1.78 -11.73
C SER A 46 18.66 -1.44 -10.42
N SER A 47 18.57 -2.34 -9.46
CA SER A 47 19.31 -2.28 -8.18
C SER A 47 20.82 -2.29 -8.38
N SER A 48 21.30 -3.13 -9.30
CA SER A 48 22.69 -3.26 -9.69
C SER A 48 22.79 -3.93 -11.06
N GLU A 49 24.00 -3.99 -11.61
CA GLU A 49 24.32 -4.74 -12.83
C GLU A 49 25.67 -5.46 -12.65
N LEU A 50 25.77 -6.69 -13.15
CA LEU A 50 26.99 -7.50 -13.06
C LEU A 50 28.14 -6.93 -13.89
N SER A 51 27.81 -6.40 -15.07
CA SER A 51 28.73 -5.67 -15.93
C SER A 51 27.91 -4.79 -16.87
N SER A 52 28.59 -3.94 -17.65
CA SER A 52 27.95 -3.07 -18.63
C SER A 52 27.14 -3.83 -19.70
N SER A 53 27.39 -5.13 -19.91
CA SER A 53 26.63 -5.98 -20.85
C SER A 53 25.42 -6.67 -20.22
N HIS A 54 25.27 -6.61 -18.89
CA HIS A 54 24.13 -7.15 -18.13
C HIS A 54 23.22 -6.05 -17.59
N GLY A 55 23.36 -4.83 -18.10
CA GLY A 55 22.59 -3.69 -17.65
C GLY A 55 21.08 -3.85 -17.92
N PRO A 56 20.24 -3.07 -17.21
CA PRO A 56 18.78 -3.17 -17.29
C PRO A 56 18.24 -2.91 -18.71
N GLY A 57 18.96 -2.13 -19.52
CA GLY A 57 18.61 -1.87 -20.92
C GLY A 57 18.64 -3.10 -21.84
N PHE A 58 19.22 -4.23 -21.42
CA PHE A 58 19.21 -5.50 -22.17
C PHE A 58 18.07 -6.45 -21.77
N SER A 59 17.21 -6.03 -20.83
CA SER A 59 16.11 -6.84 -20.32
C SER A 59 14.87 -6.87 -21.22
N ARG A 60 14.95 -6.52 -22.51
CA ARG A 60 13.76 -6.61 -23.39
C ARG A 60 13.49 -8.07 -23.76
N LEU A 61 12.22 -8.47 -23.72
CA LEU A 61 11.77 -9.80 -24.10
C LEU A 61 12.28 -10.19 -25.50
N ASN A 62 12.65 -11.46 -25.67
CA ASN A 62 13.13 -12.07 -26.92
C ASN A 62 14.39 -11.45 -27.55
N ARG A 63 14.99 -10.43 -26.93
CA ARG A 63 16.28 -9.89 -27.36
C ARG A 63 17.42 -10.78 -26.90
N ARG A 64 18.48 -10.82 -27.70
CA ARG A 64 19.74 -11.55 -27.44
C ARG A 64 20.93 -10.58 -27.31
N ASP A 65 20.62 -9.30 -27.09
CA ASP A 65 21.59 -8.22 -27.01
C ASP A 65 22.37 -8.31 -25.69
N GLY A 66 23.58 -7.74 -25.67
CA GLY A 66 24.43 -7.75 -24.48
C GLY A 66 24.85 -9.17 -24.09
N ALA A 67 24.81 -9.47 -22.80
CA ALA A 67 25.03 -10.82 -22.27
C ALA A 67 23.73 -11.63 -22.14
N GLY A 68 22.69 -11.28 -22.90
CA GLY A 68 21.45 -12.07 -23.00
C GLY A 68 20.31 -11.63 -22.07
N GLY A 69 20.49 -10.61 -21.23
CA GLY A 69 19.46 -10.08 -20.35
C GLY A 69 20.03 -9.19 -19.24
N TRP A 70 19.17 -8.77 -18.31
CA TRP A 70 19.63 -8.12 -17.08
C TRP A 70 20.05 -9.15 -16.03
N THR A 71 21.19 -8.91 -15.39
CA THR A 71 21.67 -9.68 -14.23
C THR A 71 22.30 -8.73 -13.20
N PRO A 72 21.87 -8.77 -11.93
CA PRO A 72 22.44 -7.94 -10.87
C PRO A 72 23.85 -8.39 -10.49
N LEU A 73 24.60 -7.51 -9.83
CA LEU A 73 25.94 -7.80 -9.33
C LEU A 73 25.93 -8.95 -8.32
N VAL A 74 24.93 -8.95 -7.42
CA VAL A 74 24.70 -9.98 -6.40
C VAL A 74 23.29 -10.54 -6.57
N SER A 75 23.13 -11.86 -6.54
CA SER A 75 21.82 -12.51 -6.58
C SER A 75 21.27 -12.69 -5.16
N ASN A 76 20.37 -11.80 -4.74
CA ASN A 76 19.64 -11.88 -3.47
C ASN A 76 18.21 -11.32 -3.63
N LYS A 77 17.37 -11.47 -2.59
CA LYS A 77 15.96 -11.03 -2.61
C LYS A 77 15.73 -9.51 -2.61
N TYR A 78 16.81 -8.72 -2.56
CA TYR A 78 16.74 -7.25 -2.53
C TYR A 78 16.95 -6.63 -3.92
N GLN A 79 17.20 -7.47 -4.94
CA GLN A 79 17.39 -6.99 -6.30
C GLN A 79 16.06 -6.59 -6.93
N TRP A 80 16.13 -5.66 -7.88
CA TRP A 80 14.96 -5.22 -8.62
C TRP A 80 15.33 -4.76 -10.02
N LEU A 81 14.40 -4.96 -10.96
CA LEU A 81 14.43 -4.44 -12.32
C LEU A 81 13.20 -3.55 -12.52
N GLN A 82 13.40 -2.36 -13.07
CA GLN A 82 12.38 -1.33 -13.18
C GLN A 82 12.25 -0.82 -14.62
N ILE A 83 11.01 -0.48 -14.98
CA ILE A 83 10.67 0.19 -16.24
C ILE A 83 9.90 1.49 -15.92
N ASP A 84 10.27 2.57 -16.59
CA ASP A 84 9.49 3.81 -16.74
C ASP A 84 8.81 3.82 -18.13
N LEU A 85 7.49 3.71 -18.15
CA LEU A 85 6.68 3.74 -19.38
C LEU A 85 6.59 5.16 -20.00
N GLY A 86 7.16 6.18 -19.35
CA GLY A 86 7.17 7.57 -19.80
C GLY A 86 5.93 8.35 -19.37
N GLU A 87 4.76 7.78 -19.60
CA GLU A 87 3.45 8.30 -19.20
C GLU A 87 2.61 7.22 -18.50
N ARG A 88 1.45 7.61 -17.94
CA ARG A 88 0.59 6.67 -17.22
C ARG A 88 -0.15 5.81 -18.26
N MET A 89 0.06 4.50 -18.19
CA MET A 89 -0.50 3.52 -19.11
C MET A 89 -1.47 2.62 -18.36
N GLU A 90 -2.48 2.08 -19.06
CA GLU A 90 -3.25 0.95 -18.56
C GLU A 90 -2.44 -0.32 -18.85
N VAL A 91 -2.06 -1.04 -17.80
CA VAL A 91 -1.27 -2.27 -17.88
C VAL A 91 -2.20 -3.47 -17.76
N SER A 92 -2.23 -4.30 -18.80
CA SER A 92 -3.11 -5.46 -18.91
C SER A 92 -2.39 -6.79 -18.73
N ALA A 93 -1.09 -6.86 -19.01
CA ALA A 93 -0.30 -8.08 -18.85
C ALA A 93 1.19 -7.80 -18.67
N VAL A 94 1.90 -8.80 -18.14
CA VAL A 94 3.37 -8.80 -18.05
C VAL A 94 3.89 -10.15 -18.53
N ALA A 95 5.11 -10.15 -19.09
CA ALA A 95 5.81 -11.37 -19.44
C ALA A 95 7.25 -11.35 -18.97
N THR A 96 7.78 -12.53 -18.62
CA THR A 96 9.16 -12.73 -18.19
C THR A 96 9.83 -13.87 -18.98
N GLN A 97 11.14 -13.77 -19.14
CA GLN A 97 12.02 -14.73 -19.80
C GLN A 97 13.39 -14.69 -19.10
N GLY A 98 14.13 -15.79 -19.07
CA GLY A 98 15.47 -15.82 -18.46
C GLY A 98 16.54 -15.17 -19.34
N GLY A 99 17.78 -15.11 -18.85
CA GLY A 99 18.95 -14.65 -19.61
C GLY A 99 19.29 -15.61 -20.75
N TYR A 100 19.36 -15.09 -21.99
CA TYR A 100 19.60 -15.90 -23.18
C TYR A 100 20.95 -16.65 -23.11
N GLY A 101 20.92 -17.95 -23.40
CA GLY A 101 22.13 -18.78 -23.48
C GLY A 101 22.82 -19.03 -22.13
N SER A 102 22.16 -18.74 -21.01
CA SER A 102 22.69 -18.94 -19.67
C SER A 102 21.81 -19.85 -18.81
N SER A 103 22.28 -20.12 -17.59
CA SER A 103 21.47 -20.78 -16.55
C SER A 103 20.74 -19.78 -15.65
N ASP A 104 20.65 -18.52 -16.06
CA ASP A 104 20.16 -17.43 -15.20
C ASP A 104 18.71 -17.12 -15.51
N TRP A 105 17.81 -17.50 -14.61
CA TRP A 105 16.39 -17.16 -14.72
C TRP A 105 15.72 -17.10 -13.35
N VAL A 106 14.73 -16.24 -13.26
CA VAL A 106 13.91 -16.06 -12.06
C VAL A 106 12.74 -17.03 -12.08
N THR A 107 12.54 -17.77 -10.99
CA THR A 107 11.48 -18.79 -10.83
C THR A 107 10.27 -18.25 -10.06
N SER A 108 10.41 -17.12 -9.35
CA SER A 108 9.29 -16.36 -8.79
C SER A 108 9.65 -14.90 -8.55
N TYR A 109 8.66 -14.01 -8.63
CA TYR A 109 8.87 -12.56 -8.46
C TYR A 109 7.63 -11.83 -7.92
N LEU A 110 7.84 -10.65 -7.33
CA LEU A 110 6.78 -9.68 -7.05
C LEU A 110 6.73 -8.62 -8.14
N LEU A 111 5.50 -8.16 -8.43
CA LEU A 111 5.27 -7.02 -9.30
C LEU A 111 4.83 -5.83 -8.44
N MET A 112 5.59 -4.74 -8.54
CA MET A 112 5.29 -3.46 -7.89
C MET A 112 4.99 -2.42 -8.96
N PHE A 113 4.13 -1.46 -8.66
CA PHE A 113 3.80 -0.36 -9.56
C PHE A 113 3.73 0.98 -8.83
N SER A 114 3.93 2.07 -9.58
CA SER A 114 3.88 3.44 -9.05
C SER A 114 3.57 4.44 -10.16
N ASP A 115 2.93 5.57 -9.81
CA ASP A 115 2.78 6.71 -10.72
C ASP A 115 3.99 7.66 -10.69
N GLY A 116 4.76 7.68 -9.59
CA GLY A 116 5.85 8.63 -9.37
C GLY A 116 7.22 7.99 -9.11
N GLY A 117 7.33 6.67 -9.16
CA GLY A 117 8.58 5.92 -8.95
C GLY A 117 9.11 5.90 -7.51
N ARG A 118 8.37 6.50 -6.56
CA ARG A 118 8.74 6.59 -5.14
C ARG A 118 7.77 5.83 -4.24
N ASN A 119 6.46 6.02 -4.42
CA ASN A 119 5.42 5.33 -3.65
C ASN A 119 4.95 4.06 -4.38
N TRP A 120 5.48 2.91 -3.96
CA TRP A 120 5.28 1.63 -4.65
C TRP A 120 4.15 0.82 -4.01
N LYS A 121 3.22 0.34 -4.84
CA LYS A 121 2.17 -0.59 -4.44
C LYS A 121 2.44 -1.96 -5.05
N GLN A 122 2.24 -3.01 -4.27
CA GLN A 122 2.33 -4.37 -4.77
C GLN A 122 1.05 -4.70 -5.54
N TYR A 123 1.20 -5.26 -6.74
CA TYR A 123 0.09 -5.91 -7.42
C TYR A 123 -0.17 -7.28 -6.77
N ARG A 124 -1.38 -7.48 -6.23
CA ARG A 124 -1.80 -8.73 -5.59
C ARG A 124 -2.89 -9.41 -6.40
N ARG A 125 -2.72 -10.70 -6.69
CA ARG A 125 -3.75 -11.53 -7.31
C ARG A 125 -4.61 -12.16 -6.21
N GLU A 126 -5.92 -12.24 -6.42
CA GLU A 126 -6.88 -12.75 -5.42
C GLU A 126 -6.53 -14.19 -4.93
N GLU A 127 -5.86 -14.99 -5.76
CA GLU A 127 -5.47 -16.37 -5.45
C GLU A 127 -3.97 -16.56 -5.10
N SER A 128 -3.14 -15.51 -5.10
CA SER A 128 -1.71 -15.64 -4.83
C SER A 128 -1.21 -14.56 -3.87
N ILE A 129 -0.97 -14.98 -2.62
CA ILE A 129 -0.29 -14.17 -1.60
C ILE A 129 1.22 -14.07 -1.89
N TRP A 130 1.77 -15.03 -2.66
CA TRP A 130 3.20 -15.33 -2.76
C TRP A 130 3.89 -14.76 -4.01
N GLY A 131 3.19 -13.97 -4.83
CA GLY A 131 3.73 -13.37 -6.06
C GLY A 131 3.38 -14.12 -7.34
N PHE A 132 4.19 -13.89 -8.38
CA PHE A 132 4.08 -14.52 -9.69
C PHE A 132 5.09 -15.66 -9.81
N ALA A 133 4.68 -16.80 -10.36
CA ALA A 133 5.63 -17.82 -10.77
C ALA A 133 6.40 -17.32 -12.00
N GLY A 134 7.70 -17.56 -12.03
CA GLY A 134 8.58 -17.13 -13.10
C GLY A 134 8.85 -18.26 -14.08
N ASN A 135 10.04 -18.23 -14.65
CA ASN A 135 10.51 -19.11 -15.69
C ASN A 135 11.06 -20.43 -15.14
N THR A 136 11.00 -21.48 -15.97
CA THR A 136 11.64 -22.78 -15.70
C THR A 136 12.94 -22.99 -16.46
N ASN A 137 13.26 -22.08 -17.39
CA ASN A 137 14.47 -22.07 -18.22
C ASN A 137 14.74 -20.65 -18.76
N ALA A 138 15.83 -20.51 -19.51
CA ALA A 138 16.26 -19.24 -20.12
C ALA A 138 15.38 -18.74 -21.28
N ASP A 139 14.74 -19.65 -22.03
CA ASP A 139 14.20 -19.35 -23.37
C ASP A 139 12.67 -19.22 -23.41
N SER A 140 11.94 -19.93 -22.55
CA SER A 140 10.47 -19.89 -22.52
C SER A 140 9.96 -18.56 -21.99
N VAL A 141 8.92 -18.03 -22.64
CA VAL A 141 8.21 -16.84 -22.18
C VAL A 141 7.09 -17.27 -21.25
N VAL A 142 7.06 -16.69 -20.06
CA VAL A 142 5.96 -16.82 -19.11
C VAL A 142 5.15 -15.54 -19.17
N HIS A 143 3.86 -15.65 -19.46
CA HIS A 143 2.97 -14.52 -19.67
C HIS A 143 1.80 -14.55 -18.67
N TYR A 144 1.53 -13.42 -18.03
CA TYR A 144 0.40 -13.26 -17.11
C TYR A 144 -0.50 -12.11 -17.54
N ARG A 145 -1.77 -12.43 -17.80
CA ARG A 145 -2.84 -11.43 -17.89
C ARG A 145 -3.21 -10.97 -16.49
N LEU A 146 -3.21 -9.65 -16.30
CA LEU A 146 -3.53 -9.00 -15.04
C LEU A 146 -5.04 -8.78 -14.97
N GLN A 147 -5.64 -9.30 -13.91
CA GLN A 147 -7.06 -9.15 -13.63
C GLN A 147 -7.23 -8.68 -12.17
N PRO A 148 -7.69 -7.44 -11.97
CA PRO A 148 -7.95 -6.40 -12.98
C PRO A 148 -6.65 -5.82 -13.58
N PRO A 149 -6.73 -5.18 -14.76
CA PRO A 149 -5.67 -4.28 -15.20
C PRO A 149 -5.52 -3.11 -14.21
N PHE A 150 -4.38 -2.43 -14.24
CA PHE A 150 -4.13 -1.28 -13.38
C PHE A 150 -3.41 -0.18 -14.16
N GLU A 151 -3.58 1.07 -13.72
CA GLU A 151 -2.90 2.20 -14.35
C GLU A 151 -1.65 2.59 -13.58
N ALA A 152 -0.52 2.68 -14.28
CA ALA A 152 0.76 3.08 -13.70
C ALA A 152 1.69 3.65 -14.75
N ARG A 153 2.71 4.39 -14.30
CA ARG A 153 3.84 4.82 -15.14
C ARG A 153 5.07 3.95 -14.92
N PHE A 154 5.31 3.53 -13.68
CA PHE A 154 6.48 2.75 -13.30
C PHE A 154 6.09 1.34 -12.88
N LEU A 155 6.85 0.36 -13.33
CA LEU A 155 6.74 -1.03 -12.91
C LEU A 155 8.09 -1.51 -12.39
N ARG A 156 8.07 -2.36 -11.36
CA ARG A 156 9.28 -2.95 -10.79
C ARG A 156 9.05 -4.42 -10.49
N PHE A 157 9.95 -5.25 -11.02
CA PHE A 157 9.99 -6.69 -10.85
C PHE A 157 11.04 -7.01 -9.76
N LEU A 158 10.62 -7.68 -8.69
CA LEU A 158 11.49 -8.07 -7.57
C LEU A 158 11.63 -9.58 -7.57
N PRO A 159 12.79 -10.12 -7.99
CA PRO A 159 13.06 -11.56 -7.90
C PRO A 159 12.96 -12.06 -6.47
N LEU A 160 12.17 -13.13 -6.26
CA LEU A 160 12.05 -13.81 -4.98
C LEU A 160 12.88 -15.09 -4.95
N ALA A 161 12.86 -15.86 -6.04
CA ALA A 161 13.66 -17.06 -6.23
C ALA A 161 14.15 -17.17 -7.68
N TRP A 162 15.23 -17.91 -7.89
CA TRP A 162 15.87 -18.12 -9.19
C TRP A 162 16.46 -19.53 -9.29
N ASN A 163 16.96 -19.90 -10.46
CA ASN A 163 17.61 -21.18 -10.67
C ASN A 163 18.78 -21.39 -9.69
N PRO A 164 18.79 -22.45 -8.86
CA PRO A 164 19.88 -22.71 -7.91
C PRO A 164 21.23 -22.99 -8.60
N ARG A 165 21.22 -23.37 -9.89
CA ARG A 165 22.44 -23.61 -10.68
C ARG A 165 22.94 -22.37 -11.42
N GLY A 166 22.29 -21.22 -11.27
CA GLY A 166 22.62 -19.98 -11.96
C GLY A 166 22.40 -18.74 -11.09
N ARG A 167 22.14 -17.61 -11.74
CA ARG A 167 21.92 -16.30 -11.12
C ARG A 167 20.52 -15.78 -11.44
N ILE A 168 20.21 -14.60 -10.90
CA ILE A 168 19.09 -13.80 -11.39
C ILE A 168 19.40 -13.36 -12.83
N GLY A 169 18.56 -13.77 -13.77
CA GLY A 169 18.59 -13.31 -15.16
C GLY A 169 17.17 -13.01 -15.62
N MET A 170 16.94 -11.82 -16.17
CA MET A 170 15.60 -11.44 -16.64
C MET A 170 15.60 -10.67 -17.96
N ARG A 171 14.63 -11.05 -18.79
CA ARG A 171 14.06 -10.27 -19.88
C ARG A 171 12.55 -10.17 -19.66
N ILE A 172 11.96 -9.03 -19.97
CA ILE A 172 10.59 -8.67 -19.63
C ILE A 172 9.89 -7.93 -20.76
N GLU A 173 8.57 -8.04 -20.77
CA GLU A 173 7.65 -7.22 -21.56
C GLU A 173 6.47 -6.80 -20.69
N VAL A 174 5.92 -5.63 -20.98
CA VAL A 174 4.72 -5.09 -20.34
C VAL A 174 3.72 -4.81 -21.46
N TYR A 175 2.48 -5.28 -21.32
CA TYR A 175 1.44 -5.09 -22.32
C TYR A 175 0.36 -4.16 -21.78
N GLY A 176 -0.21 -3.36 -22.67
CA GLY A 176 -1.21 -2.37 -22.30
C GLY A 176 -1.50 -1.36 -23.41
N CYS A 177 -2.00 -0.19 -23.00
CA CYS A 177 -2.32 0.91 -23.91
C CYS A 177 -2.25 2.26 -23.19
N ALA A 178 -2.25 3.35 -23.97
CA ALA A 178 -2.25 4.71 -23.44
C ALA A 178 -3.51 4.96 -22.59
N TYR A 179 -3.33 5.42 -21.36
CA TYR A 179 -4.43 5.76 -20.47
C TYR A 179 -4.61 7.27 -20.43
N LYS A 180 -5.70 7.75 -21.04
CA LYS A 180 -6.06 9.16 -21.02
C LYS A 180 -6.98 9.43 -19.84
N SER A 181 -6.58 10.31 -18.94
CA SER A 181 -7.40 10.73 -17.82
C SER A 181 -7.40 12.23 -17.61
N GLU A 182 -8.50 12.69 -17.03
CA GLU A 182 -8.69 14.08 -16.65
C GLU A 182 -8.62 14.18 -15.13
N VAL A 183 -7.71 15.03 -14.64
CA VAL A 183 -7.40 15.14 -13.22
C VAL A 183 -7.61 16.58 -12.76
N VAL A 184 -8.12 16.72 -11.54
CA VAL A 184 -8.25 17.99 -10.84
C VAL A 184 -7.66 17.87 -9.45
N TYR A 185 -6.89 18.87 -9.03
CA TYR A 185 -6.27 18.96 -7.72
C TYR A 185 -6.97 20.00 -6.86
N PHE A 186 -7.22 19.62 -5.60
CA PHE A 186 -7.79 20.43 -4.55
C PHE A 186 -6.75 20.62 -3.44
N ASP A 187 -6.53 21.87 -3.05
CA ASP A 187 -5.55 22.31 -2.04
C ASP A 187 -6.12 22.37 -0.61
N GLY A 188 -7.34 21.88 -0.38
CA GLY A 188 -8.05 22.01 0.89
C GLY A 188 -8.75 23.36 1.08
N GLN A 189 -8.74 24.25 0.08
CA GLN A 189 -9.50 25.52 0.08
C GLN A 189 -10.32 25.73 -1.19
N SER A 190 -9.98 25.01 -2.26
CA SER A 190 -10.66 25.03 -3.54
C SER A 190 -11.84 24.04 -3.60
N ALA A 191 -12.79 24.33 -4.48
CA ALA A 191 -13.93 23.47 -4.74
C ALA A 191 -14.45 23.66 -6.18
N LEU A 192 -15.10 22.63 -6.72
CA LEU A 192 -15.88 22.72 -7.95
C LEU A 192 -17.37 22.68 -7.60
N LEU A 193 -18.16 23.56 -8.19
CA LEU A 193 -19.62 23.54 -8.09
C LEU A 193 -20.20 23.27 -9.48
N TYR A 194 -20.85 22.12 -9.63
CA TYR A 194 -21.53 21.74 -10.87
C TYR A 194 -23.03 22.02 -10.77
N LYS A 195 -23.53 22.81 -11.71
CA LYS A 195 -24.95 23.16 -11.86
C LYS A 195 -25.59 22.23 -12.88
N LEU A 196 -26.55 21.44 -12.42
CA LEU A 196 -27.32 20.54 -13.27
C LEU A 196 -28.28 21.34 -14.15
N ASP A 197 -28.42 20.94 -15.41
CA ASP A 197 -29.38 21.55 -16.33
C ASP A 197 -30.83 21.39 -15.81
N LYS A 198 -31.64 22.44 -15.95
CA LYS A 198 -33.03 22.41 -15.47
C LYS A 198 -33.88 21.45 -16.30
N LYS A 199 -34.41 20.44 -15.59
CA LYS A 199 -35.27 19.30 -15.99
C LYS A 199 -34.53 18.11 -16.61
N PRO A 200 -34.43 17.03 -15.83
CA PRO A 200 -35.34 15.93 -16.08
C PRO A 200 -36.38 15.81 -14.96
N LEU A 201 -37.58 15.35 -15.31
CA LEU A 201 -38.47 14.73 -14.32
C LEU A 201 -37.64 13.63 -13.63
N LYS A 202 -37.48 13.73 -12.31
CA LYS A 202 -37.02 12.67 -11.39
C LYS A 202 -36.04 11.67 -12.03
N PRO A 203 -34.71 11.86 -11.94
CA PRO A 203 -33.79 10.80 -12.34
C PRO A 203 -34.12 9.54 -11.52
N VAL A 204 -34.52 8.47 -12.20
CA VAL A 204 -34.77 7.14 -11.62
C VAL A 204 -33.48 6.56 -11.03
N ARG A 205 -32.32 7.12 -11.43
CA ARG A 205 -30.99 6.69 -11.04
C ARG A 205 -30.01 7.86 -11.01
N ASP A 206 -29.25 7.98 -9.93
CA ASP A 206 -28.04 8.80 -9.86
C ASP A 206 -26.80 7.89 -9.80
N VAL A 207 -25.81 8.14 -10.65
CA VAL A 207 -24.52 7.43 -10.69
C VAL A 207 -23.40 8.43 -10.57
N ILE A 208 -22.59 8.27 -9.52
CA ILE A 208 -21.41 9.08 -9.27
C ILE A 208 -20.20 8.15 -9.29
N SER A 209 -19.24 8.41 -10.17
CA SER A 209 -18.00 7.64 -10.22
C SER A 209 -16.80 8.57 -10.28
N LEU A 210 -15.79 8.29 -9.47
CA LEU A 210 -14.54 9.04 -9.45
C LEU A 210 -13.40 8.15 -8.97
N LYS A 211 -12.17 8.52 -9.29
CA LYS A 211 -10.98 8.06 -8.57
C LYS A 211 -10.47 9.21 -7.71
N PHE A 212 -9.98 8.93 -6.51
CA PHE A 212 -9.35 9.93 -5.66
C PHE A 212 -7.99 9.48 -5.16
N LYS A 213 -7.13 10.45 -4.91
CA LYS A 213 -5.83 10.28 -4.27
C LYS A 213 -5.71 11.34 -3.18
N ALA A 214 -5.74 10.92 -1.93
CA ALA A 214 -5.74 11.82 -0.78
C ALA A 214 -4.32 12.16 -0.32
N ILE A 215 -4.09 13.42 0.03
CA ILE A 215 -2.87 13.88 0.71
C ILE A 215 -3.10 13.93 2.22
N GLN A 216 -4.31 14.30 2.64
CA GLN A 216 -4.73 14.32 4.04
C GLN A 216 -5.69 13.17 4.35
N SER A 217 -5.75 12.76 5.61
CA SER A 217 -6.60 11.67 6.08
C SER A 217 -8.06 12.08 6.32
N ASN A 218 -8.38 13.37 6.21
CA ASN A 218 -9.74 13.90 6.34
C ASN A 218 -10.07 14.87 5.19
N GLY A 219 -11.33 14.92 4.77
CA GLY A 219 -11.79 15.90 3.79
C GLY A 219 -13.08 15.51 3.07
N ILE A 220 -13.88 16.51 2.71
CA ILE A 220 -15.13 16.31 1.94
C ILE A 220 -14.82 16.17 0.44
N LEU A 221 -15.09 14.99 -0.12
CA LEU A 221 -14.90 14.72 -1.55
C LEU A 221 -16.07 15.26 -2.38
N LEU A 222 -17.31 15.03 -1.92
CA LEU A 222 -18.50 15.57 -2.55
C LEU A 222 -19.57 15.93 -1.53
N HIS A 223 -20.36 16.93 -1.86
CA HIS A 223 -21.51 17.33 -1.07
C HIS A 223 -22.64 17.84 -1.95
N ARG A 224 -23.86 17.44 -1.64
CA ARG A 224 -25.08 17.93 -2.27
C ARG A 224 -26.13 18.15 -1.19
N GLU A 225 -26.61 19.39 -1.07
CA GLU A 225 -27.64 19.77 -0.10
C GLU A 225 -28.96 20.07 -0.80
N GLY A 226 -30.07 19.78 -0.13
CA GLY A 226 -31.45 20.02 -0.54
C GLY A 226 -32.16 21.12 0.24
N GLN A 227 -33.36 21.51 -0.18
CA GLN A 227 -34.08 22.64 0.44
C GLN A 227 -34.60 22.33 1.86
N HIS A 228 -34.91 21.07 2.16
CA HIS A 228 -35.43 20.61 3.45
C HIS A 228 -34.38 19.91 4.34
N GLY A 229 -33.08 20.19 4.12
CA GLY A 229 -31.97 19.63 4.93
C GLY A 229 -31.54 18.21 4.54
N ASN A 230 -32.12 17.67 3.47
CA ASN A 230 -31.65 16.46 2.80
C ASN A 230 -30.25 16.69 2.28
N HIS A 231 -29.34 15.74 2.48
CA HIS A 231 -28.01 15.87 1.91
C HIS A 231 -27.38 14.51 1.63
N ILE A 232 -26.52 14.52 0.61
CA ILE A 232 -25.58 13.47 0.30
C ILE A 232 -24.19 14.04 0.54
N THR A 233 -23.38 13.36 1.34
CA THR A 233 -21.98 13.74 1.56
C THR A 233 -21.09 12.51 1.47
N LEU A 234 -20.01 12.60 0.70
CA LEU A 234 -18.91 11.65 0.75
C LEU A 234 -17.72 12.33 1.41
N GLU A 235 -17.26 11.76 2.52
CA GLU A 235 -16.20 12.32 3.34
C GLU A 235 -15.13 11.27 3.61
N LEU A 236 -13.88 11.63 3.43
CA LEU A 236 -12.76 10.87 3.97
C LEU A 236 -12.62 11.24 5.44
N ILE A 237 -12.68 10.26 6.34
CA ILE A 237 -12.53 10.45 7.78
C ILE A 237 -11.51 9.43 8.28
N LYS A 238 -10.37 9.91 8.79
CA LYS A 238 -9.32 9.05 9.35
C LYS A 238 -8.85 7.95 8.39
N GLY A 239 -8.76 8.27 7.09
CA GLY A 239 -8.37 7.34 6.03
C GLY A 239 -9.46 6.31 5.65
N LYS A 240 -10.72 6.50 6.08
CA LYS A 240 -11.88 5.67 5.69
C LYS A 240 -12.90 6.53 4.95
N LEU A 241 -13.57 5.96 3.96
CA LEU A 241 -14.55 6.70 3.18
C LEU A 241 -15.93 6.53 3.79
N VAL A 242 -16.55 7.63 4.20
CA VAL A 242 -17.85 7.66 4.86
C VAL A 242 -18.86 8.33 3.95
N PHE A 243 -19.91 7.59 3.59
CA PHE A 243 -21.05 8.07 2.85
C PHE A 243 -22.20 8.37 3.81
N PHE A 244 -22.62 9.64 3.83
CA PHE A 244 -23.74 10.12 4.61
C PHE A 244 -24.94 10.38 3.70
N LEU A 245 -26.06 9.77 4.05
CA LEU A 245 -27.35 10.03 3.43
C LEU A 245 -28.36 10.45 4.49
N ASN A 246 -28.86 11.68 4.37
CA ASN A 246 -29.93 12.19 5.21
C ASN A 246 -31.20 12.45 4.38
N SER A 247 -32.33 11.87 4.82
CA SER A 247 -33.64 11.94 4.17
C SER A 247 -34.62 12.91 4.84
N GLY A 248 -34.15 13.71 5.81
CA GLY A 248 -34.79 14.96 6.27
C GLY A 248 -36.29 14.89 6.58
N ASN A 249 -36.64 14.43 7.78
CA ASN A 249 -37.99 14.62 8.35
C ASN A 249 -37.92 14.80 9.87
N ALA A 250 -37.54 16.00 10.33
CA ALA A 250 -37.49 16.35 11.75
C ALA A 250 -38.86 16.75 12.36
N LYS A 251 -39.97 16.60 11.62
CA LYS A 251 -41.33 17.03 12.06
C LYS A 251 -42.32 15.89 12.32
N LEU A 252 -41.92 14.62 12.21
CA LEU A 252 -42.72 13.48 12.66
C LEU A 252 -42.00 12.76 13.81
N PRO A 253 -42.69 12.25 14.84
CA PRO A 253 -42.08 11.52 15.96
C PRO A 253 -41.68 10.09 15.57
N THR A 254 -40.86 9.93 14.53
CA THR A 254 -40.35 8.62 14.07
C THR A 254 -38.82 8.68 13.88
N THR A 255 -38.13 8.07 14.84
CA THR A 255 -36.94 7.19 14.79
C THR A 255 -36.29 6.84 13.42
N ILE A 256 -35.98 7.79 12.52
CA ILE A 256 -35.13 7.51 11.34
C ILE A 256 -33.76 8.14 11.53
N ALA A 257 -32.80 7.34 11.97
CA ALA A 257 -31.40 7.74 12.08
C ALA A 257 -30.78 7.98 10.69
N PRO A 258 -29.88 8.98 10.53
CA PRO A 258 -29.15 9.19 9.28
C PRO A 258 -28.35 7.95 8.89
N VAL A 259 -28.40 7.58 7.61
CA VAL A 259 -27.66 6.41 7.12
C VAL A 259 -26.20 6.82 6.93
N THR A 260 -25.32 6.16 7.68
CA THR A 260 -23.87 6.36 7.62
C THR A 260 -23.22 5.05 7.23
N LEU A 261 -22.45 5.05 6.15
CA LEU A 261 -21.76 3.87 5.66
C LEU A 261 -20.29 4.15 5.52
N THR A 262 -19.48 3.26 6.05
CA THR A 262 -18.02 3.40 6.03
C THR A 262 -17.44 2.26 5.22
N LEU A 263 -16.67 2.58 4.18
CA LEU A 263 -15.93 1.61 3.38
C LEU A 263 -14.46 2.00 3.23
N GLY A 264 -13.64 0.97 3.05
CA GLY A 264 -12.20 1.09 2.92
C GLY A 264 -11.51 1.50 4.23
N SER A 265 -10.18 1.43 4.18
CA SER A 265 -9.29 1.76 5.29
C SER A 265 -7.93 2.13 4.71
N LEU A 266 -7.23 3.08 5.35
CA LEU A 266 -5.94 3.58 4.90
C LEU A 266 -5.96 4.13 3.46
N LEU A 267 -7.08 4.75 3.06
CA LEU A 267 -7.27 5.35 1.74
C LEU A 267 -6.51 6.68 1.54
N ASP A 268 -5.69 7.03 2.52
CA ASP A 268 -4.71 8.11 2.56
C ASP A 268 -3.28 7.59 2.28
N ASP A 269 -3.16 6.45 1.58
CA ASP A 269 -1.88 5.82 1.17
C ASP A 269 -1.18 6.53 0.00
N GLN A 270 -1.79 7.61 -0.51
CA GLN A 270 -1.35 8.38 -1.68
C GLN A 270 -1.30 7.54 -2.98
N HIS A 271 -2.11 6.49 -3.07
CA HIS A 271 -2.48 5.80 -4.30
C HIS A 271 -3.88 6.24 -4.74
N TRP A 272 -4.23 5.90 -5.98
CA TRP A 272 -5.57 6.10 -6.48
C TRP A 272 -6.52 5.03 -5.93
N HIS A 273 -7.67 5.47 -5.46
CA HIS A 273 -8.78 4.63 -5.05
C HIS A 273 -10.02 4.95 -5.90
N SER A 274 -10.73 3.92 -6.37
CA SER A 274 -11.95 4.12 -7.16
C SER A 274 -13.18 4.12 -6.27
N VAL A 275 -14.12 5.01 -6.58
CA VAL A 275 -15.41 5.13 -5.90
C VAL A 275 -16.51 5.08 -6.94
N LEU A 276 -17.51 4.24 -6.69
CA LEU A 276 -18.74 4.19 -7.47
C LEU A 276 -19.93 4.19 -6.50
N ILE A 277 -20.81 5.16 -6.67
CA ILE A 277 -22.06 5.30 -5.92
C ILE A 277 -23.20 5.23 -6.94
N GLU A 278 -24.07 4.25 -6.78
CA GLU A 278 -25.28 4.10 -7.59
C GLU A 278 -26.50 4.21 -6.68
N LEU A 279 -27.38 5.15 -6.98
CA LEU A 279 -28.60 5.44 -6.23
C LEU A 279 -29.77 5.10 -7.15
N LEU A 280 -30.59 4.12 -6.78
CA LEU A 280 -31.74 3.62 -7.54
C LEU A 280 -32.95 3.56 -6.59
N ASP A 281 -33.83 4.57 -6.65
CA ASP A 281 -34.96 4.75 -5.73
C ASP A 281 -34.55 4.75 -4.24
N THR A 282 -34.64 3.58 -3.58
CA THR A 282 -34.20 3.37 -2.18
C THR A 282 -32.96 2.50 -2.09
N GLN A 283 -32.54 1.84 -3.18
CA GLN A 283 -31.34 1.02 -3.22
C GLN A 283 -30.11 1.88 -3.48
N VAL A 284 -29.06 1.60 -2.73
CA VAL A 284 -27.78 2.26 -2.90
C VAL A 284 -26.69 1.21 -2.94
N ASN A 285 -25.90 1.27 -4.01
CA ASN A 285 -24.67 0.51 -4.14
C ASN A 285 -23.51 1.47 -3.91
N PHE A 286 -22.74 1.24 -2.85
CA PHE A 286 -21.53 2.00 -2.58
C PHE A 286 -20.33 1.07 -2.74
N THR A 287 -19.48 1.37 -3.72
CA THR A 287 -18.29 0.59 -4.05
C THR A 287 -17.04 1.43 -3.83
N VAL A 288 -16.07 0.89 -3.09
CA VAL A 288 -14.73 1.46 -2.95
C VAL A 288 -13.71 0.41 -3.37
N ASP A 289 -12.87 0.77 -4.34
CA ASP A 289 -11.99 -0.13 -5.08
C ASP A 289 -12.78 -1.31 -5.68
N LYS A 290 -12.74 -2.47 -5.03
CA LYS A 290 -13.49 -3.68 -5.44
C LYS A 290 -14.59 -4.10 -4.45
N HIS A 291 -14.69 -3.40 -3.32
CA HIS A 291 -15.59 -3.80 -2.24
C HIS A 291 -16.90 -3.01 -2.37
N THR A 292 -17.98 -3.72 -2.70
CA THR A 292 -19.32 -3.15 -2.79
C THR A 292 -20.13 -3.47 -1.54
N HIS A 293 -20.78 -2.46 -0.97
CA HIS A 293 -21.88 -2.63 -0.04
C HIS A 293 -23.19 -2.20 -0.69
N HIS A 294 -24.15 -3.11 -0.64
CA HIS A 294 -25.53 -2.87 -1.06
C HIS A 294 -26.38 -2.58 0.17
N PHE A 295 -27.19 -1.54 0.13
CA PHE A 295 -28.16 -1.28 1.18
C PHE A 295 -29.43 -0.65 0.64
N GLN A 296 -30.49 -0.77 1.42
CA GLN A 296 -31.76 -0.14 1.14
C GLN A 296 -32.01 0.97 2.17
N ALA A 297 -32.11 2.20 1.71
CA ALA A 297 -32.47 3.34 2.54
C ALA A 297 -33.90 3.20 3.05
N LYS A 298 -34.12 3.37 4.36
CA LYS A 298 -35.45 3.34 4.98
C LYS A 298 -36.12 4.71 4.83
N GLY A 299 -37.18 4.79 4.03
CA GLY A 299 -37.98 6.00 3.82
C GLY A 299 -38.77 5.94 2.51
N GLU A 300 -39.91 6.63 2.42
CA GLU A 300 -40.68 6.77 1.17
C GLU A 300 -39.91 7.63 0.16
N SER A 301 -39.13 7.02 -0.74
CA SER A 301 -38.56 7.61 -1.98
C SER A 301 -37.95 9.04 -1.91
N SER A 302 -37.67 9.61 -0.73
CA SER A 302 -37.42 11.04 -0.56
C SER A 302 -35.95 11.44 -0.67
N TYR A 303 -35.28 10.95 -1.72
CA TYR A 303 -34.22 11.70 -2.43
C TYR A 303 -34.74 13.00 -3.09
N LEU A 304 -36.05 13.28 -2.92
CA LEU A 304 -36.95 14.17 -3.64
C LEU A 304 -36.69 15.68 -3.56
N ASP A 305 -35.62 16.15 -2.91
CA ASP A 305 -35.42 17.58 -2.73
C ASP A 305 -33.95 18.03 -2.70
N LEU A 306 -33.05 17.31 -3.37
CA LEU A 306 -31.68 17.79 -3.51
C LEU A 306 -31.59 18.91 -4.54
N ASN A 307 -30.84 19.97 -4.24
CA ASN A 307 -30.69 21.11 -5.15
C ASN A 307 -30.06 20.68 -6.48
N PHE A 308 -30.20 21.53 -7.49
CA PHE A 308 -29.58 21.37 -8.81
C PHE A 308 -28.09 21.75 -8.81
N GLU A 309 -27.43 21.67 -7.66
CA GLU A 309 -26.02 22.01 -7.50
C GLU A 309 -25.34 20.92 -6.66
N ILE A 310 -24.19 20.44 -7.11
CA ILE A 310 -23.34 19.48 -6.38
C ILE A 310 -21.93 20.05 -6.32
N SER A 311 -21.32 20.00 -5.14
CA SER A 311 -19.94 20.44 -4.94
C SER A 311 -18.98 19.28 -4.79
N PHE A 312 -17.75 19.49 -5.26
CA PHE A 312 -16.63 18.55 -5.15
C PHE A 312 -15.42 19.25 -4.56
N GLY A 313 -14.66 18.54 -3.73
CA GLY A 313 -13.46 19.06 -3.06
C GLY A 313 -13.72 19.90 -1.81
N GLY A 314 -14.96 20.34 -1.58
CA GLY A 314 -15.35 21.10 -0.38
C GLY A 314 -16.80 21.59 -0.46
N ILE A 315 -17.26 22.23 0.62
CA ILE A 315 -18.58 22.88 0.67
C ILE A 315 -18.39 24.39 0.50
N PRO A 316 -18.97 25.01 -0.54
CA PRO A 316 -18.99 26.47 -0.66
C PRO A 316 -19.66 27.10 0.55
N THR A 317 -18.98 28.00 1.26
CA THR A 317 -19.61 28.79 2.34
C THR A 317 -20.11 30.12 1.78
N PRO A 318 -21.44 30.39 1.78
CA PRO A 318 -21.94 31.72 1.48
C PRO A 318 -21.73 32.62 2.69
N GLY A 319 -20.76 33.54 2.60
CA GLY A 319 -20.73 34.80 3.35
C GLY A 319 -21.22 34.79 4.81
N ARG A 320 -20.62 33.97 5.68
CA ARG A 320 -20.42 34.20 7.12
C ARG A 320 -19.79 32.96 7.72
N ALA A 321 -18.65 33.14 8.38
CA ALA A 321 -17.94 32.12 9.13
C ALA A 321 -18.81 31.58 10.29
N ARG A 322 -19.73 30.66 10.00
CA ARG A 322 -19.98 29.58 10.93
C ARG A 322 -18.79 28.65 10.80
N ALA A 323 -18.11 28.39 11.91
CA ALA A 323 -17.04 27.41 11.98
C ALA A 323 -17.59 26.05 11.54
N PHE A 324 -17.53 25.76 10.24
CA PHE A 324 -17.71 24.41 9.74
C PHE A 324 -16.52 23.62 10.27
N THR A 325 -16.80 22.66 11.14
CA THR A 325 -15.78 21.78 11.75
C THR A 325 -15.22 20.77 10.76
N ARG A 326 -15.81 20.66 9.55
CA ARG A 326 -15.40 19.71 8.51
C ARG A 326 -14.40 20.35 7.54
N GLN A 327 -13.32 19.64 7.27
CA GLN A 327 -12.23 20.08 6.39
C GLN A 327 -12.60 19.81 4.92
N SER A 328 -12.18 20.72 4.02
CA SER A 328 -12.26 20.47 2.58
C SER A 328 -11.20 19.45 2.16
N PHE A 329 -11.41 18.78 1.03
CA PHE A 329 -10.50 17.74 0.55
C PHE A 329 -9.19 18.33 0.03
N HIS A 330 -8.08 17.76 0.50
CA HIS A 330 -6.74 18.03 0.00
C HIS A 330 -6.21 16.79 -0.72
N GLY A 331 -6.16 16.85 -2.04
CA GLY A 331 -5.79 15.72 -2.89
C GLY A 331 -6.21 15.91 -4.34
N CYS A 332 -6.25 14.82 -5.09
CA CYS A 332 -6.61 14.83 -6.51
C CYS A 332 -7.85 13.97 -6.75
N LEU A 333 -8.73 14.42 -7.63
CA LEU A 333 -9.80 13.62 -8.21
C LEU A 333 -9.50 13.38 -9.69
N GLU A 334 -9.74 12.17 -10.15
CA GLU A 334 -9.57 11.73 -11.53
C GLU A 334 -10.90 11.19 -12.06
N ASN A 335 -11.20 11.49 -13.33
CA ASN A 335 -12.32 10.91 -14.05
C ASN A 335 -13.64 11.04 -13.25
N LEU A 336 -13.96 12.27 -12.84
CA LEU A 336 -15.15 12.59 -12.07
C LEU A 336 -16.37 12.63 -12.99
N TYR A 337 -17.19 11.59 -12.91
CA TYR A 337 -18.44 11.50 -13.64
C TYR A 337 -19.65 11.62 -12.72
N TYR A 338 -20.60 12.43 -13.16
CA TYR A 338 -21.94 12.51 -12.57
C TYR A 338 -22.96 12.21 -13.67
N ASN A 339 -23.72 11.11 -13.53
CA ASN A 339 -24.70 10.66 -14.52
C ASN A 339 -24.16 10.60 -15.96
N GLY A 340 -22.91 10.15 -16.11
CA GLY A 340 -22.21 10.04 -17.40
C GLY A 340 -21.61 11.35 -17.92
N VAL A 341 -21.81 12.48 -17.24
CA VAL A 341 -21.17 13.76 -17.59
C VAL A 341 -19.79 13.85 -16.92
N ASP A 342 -18.75 14.09 -17.72
CA ASP A 342 -17.38 14.31 -17.23
C ASP A 342 -17.24 15.73 -16.64
N VAL A 343 -17.38 15.83 -15.32
CA VAL A 343 -17.32 17.10 -14.59
C VAL A 343 -15.90 17.68 -14.66
N THR A 344 -14.86 16.84 -14.67
CA THR A 344 -13.46 17.29 -14.79
C THR A 344 -13.20 17.92 -16.15
N GLU A 345 -13.70 17.31 -17.23
CA GLU A 345 -13.59 17.87 -18.58
C GLU A 345 -14.33 19.21 -18.71
N LEU A 346 -15.54 19.32 -18.14
CA LEU A 346 -16.29 20.57 -18.11
C LEU A 346 -15.52 21.69 -17.39
N ALA A 347 -14.89 21.36 -16.25
CA ALA A 347 -14.08 22.29 -15.49
C ALA A 347 -12.85 22.75 -16.29
N LYS A 348 -12.11 21.82 -16.89
CA LYS A 348 -10.92 22.11 -17.71
C LYS A 348 -11.25 22.97 -18.92
N LYS A 349 -12.41 22.74 -19.55
CA LYS A 349 -12.93 23.54 -20.68
C LYS A 349 -13.67 24.81 -20.26
N HIS A 350 -13.70 25.16 -18.97
CA HIS A 350 -14.34 26.37 -18.43
C HIS A 350 -15.80 26.54 -18.89
N LYS A 351 -16.57 25.45 -18.87
CA LYS A 351 -17.97 25.45 -19.29
C LYS A 351 -18.85 26.20 -18.27
N PRO A 352 -19.91 26.90 -18.70
CA PRO A 352 -20.74 27.75 -17.82
C PRO A 352 -21.50 27.00 -16.73
N GLN A 353 -21.65 25.68 -16.87
CA GLN A 353 -22.27 24.79 -15.86
C GLN A 353 -21.35 24.55 -14.65
N ILE A 354 -20.06 24.86 -14.75
CA ILE A 354 -19.08 24.68 -13.67
C ILE A 354 -18.64 26.03 -13.13
N LEU A 355 -18.72 26.18 -11.82
CA LEU A 355 -18.09 27.28 -11.10
C LEU A 355 -16.89 26.74 -10.31
N MET A 356 -15.71 27.28 -10.61
CA MET A 356 -14.48 26.97 -9.87
C MET A 356 -14.30 27.97 -8.74
N MET A 357 -14.07 27.46 -7.53
CA MET A 357 -13.82 28.27 -6.34
C MET A 357 -12.39 28.04 -5.85
N GLY A 358 -11.69 29.11 -5.53
CA GLY A 358 -10.27 29.05 -5.19
C GLY A 358 -9.37 28.75 -6.41
N ASN A 359 -8.16 28.26 -6.15
CA ASN A 359 -7.19 27.96 -7.19
C ASN A 359 -7.19 26.46 -7.52
N VAL A 360 -7.99 26.08 -8.51
CA VAL A 360 -8.08 24.71 -9.00
C VAL A 360 -7.01 24.47 -10.07
N SER A 361 -6.25 23.38 -9.97
CA SER A 361 -5.26 22.98 -10.99
C SER A 361 -5.60 21.64 -11.62
N PHE A 362 -5.22 21.44 -12.89
CA PHE A 362 -5.51 20.22 -13.65
C PHE A 362 -4.32 19.25 -13.71
N SER A 363 -3.48 19.28 -12.68
CA SER A 363 -2.32 18.42 -12.52
C SER A 363 -2.24 17.94 -11.08
N CYS A 364 -1.99 16.65 -10.87
CA CYS A 364 -1.83 16.10 -9.54
C CYS A 364 -0.37 16.20 -9.09
N PRO A 365 -0.05 16.98 -8.04
CA PRO A 365 1.31 17.09 -7.55
C PRO A 365 1.82 15.75 -7.00
N GLN A 366 3.09 15.46 -7.24
CA GLN A 366 3.74 14.32 -6.62
C GLN A 366 4.17 14.68 -5.19
N PRO A 367 3.97 13.77 -4.22
CA PRO A 367 4.36 13.99 -2.85
C PRO A 367 5.89 14.03 -2.69
N GLN A 368 6.38 14.95 -1.86
CA GLN A 368 7.82 15.05 -1.54
C GLN A 368 8.27 13.96 -0.55
N THR A 369 7.38 13.52 0.33
CA THR A 369 7.63 12.49 1.34
C THR A 369 6.73 11.27 1.07
N VAL A 370 7.35 10.09 1.04
CA VAL A 370 6.64 8.81 0.88
C VAL A 370 6.80 8.00 2.17
N PRO A 371 5.71 7.52 2.78
CA PRO A 371 5.81 6.73 3.99
C PRO A 371 6.44 5.37 3.71
N VAL A 372 7.26 4.89 4.65
CA VAL A 372 7.83 3.54 4.60
C VAL A 372 6.95 2.61 5.44
N THR A 373 6.57 1.46 4.87
CA THR A 373 5.78 0.45 5.59
C THR A 373 6.66 -0.73 5.98
N PHE A 374 6.75 -1.00 7.28
CA PHE A 374 7.40 -2.19 7.83
C PHE A 374 6.39 -3.34 7.89
N LEU A 375 6.48 -4.28 6.95
CA LEU A 375 5.51 -5.39 6.80
C LEU A 375 5.75 -6.54 7.78
N SER A 376 6.90 -6.57 8.46
CA SER A 376 7.30 -7.61 9.39
C SER A 376 8.04 -7.01 10.58
N SER A 377 7.97 -7.67 11.74
CA SER A 377 8.71 -7.32 12.95
C SER A 377 10.24 -7.37 12.80
N ARG A 378 10.75 -7.91 11.68
CA ARG A 378 12.18 -7.97 11.33
C ARG A 378 12.63 -6.88 10.35
N SER A 379 11.69 -6.11 9.80
CA SER A 379 12.01 -5.07 8.83
C SER A 379 12.62 -3.86 9.54
N TYR A 380 13.72 -3.33 9.02
CA TYR A 380 14.38 -2.15 9.56
C TYR A 380 14.87 -1.22 8.46
N LEU A 381 15.09 0.04 8.81
CA LEU A 381 15.67 1.07 7.95
C LEU A 381 16.82 1.72 8.71
N ALA A 382 18.03 1.61 8.16
CA ALA A 382 19.22 2.27 8.70
C ALA A 382 19.44 3.59 7.97
N LEU A 383 19.51 4.69 8.72
CA LEU A 383 19.76 6.04 8.21
C LEU A 383 21.04 6.60 8.83
N PRO A 384 21.89 7.30 8.05
CA PRO A 384 23.07 7.95 8.59
C PRO A 384 22.68 9.03 9.61
N GLY A 385 23.41 9.10 10.71
CA GLY A 385 23.31 10.15 11.71
C GLY A 385 24.41 11.20 11.56
N ASN A 386 24.18 12.39 12.10
CA ASN A 386 25.22 13.40 12.22
C ASN A 386 26.08 13.08 13.44
N SER A 387 27.27 12.53 13.22
CA SER A 387 28.19 12.16 14.29
C SER A 387 28.78 13.37 15.00
N GLY A 388 28.82 13.35 16.33
CA GLY A 388 29.58 14.33 17.14
C GLY A 388 28.86 15.63 17.48
N GLU A 389 27.55 15.72 17.24
CA GLU A 389 26.72 16.77 17.83
C GLU A 389 26.45 16.46 19.32
N ASP A 390 26.44 17.50 20.17
CA ASP A 390 26.16 17.46 21.62
C ASP A 390 24.68 17.23 21.97
N LYS A 391 23.89 16.89 20.94
CA LYS A 391 22.44 16.71 20.98
C LYS A 391 22.04 15.59 20.02
N VAL A 392 21.13 14.73 20.47
CA VAL A 392 20.35 13.85 19.59
C VAL A 392 19.00 14.52 19.36
N SER A 393 18.60 14.71 18.11
CA SER A 393 17.31 15.27 17.74
C SER A 393 16.74 14.47 16.57
N VAL A 394 15.67 13.72 16.80
CA VAL A 394 15.04 12.88 15.77
C VAL A 394 13.55 13.17 15.75
N THR A 395 13.04 13.55 14.59
CA THR A 395 11.60 13.84 14.39
C THR A 395 11.07 13.00 13.25
N PHE A 396 9.96 12.31 13.47
CA PHE A 396 9.32 11.46 12.47
C PHE A 396 7.82 11.31 12.76
N GLN A 397 7.08 10.79 11.79
CA GLN A 397 5.67 10.43 11.97
C GLN A 397 5.52 8.92 11.85
N PHE A 398 4.60 8.33 12.61
CA PHE A 398 4.26 6.91 12.49
C PHE A 398 2.76 6.67 12.65
N ARG A 399 2.29 5.56 12.10
CA ARG A 399 0.95 5.02 12.35
C ARG A 399 1.03 3.50 12.48
N THR A 400 0.26 2.91 13.39
CA THR A 400 0.25 1.45 13.56
C THR A 400 -1.03 0.97 14.25
N TRP A 401 -1.38 -0.30 14.05
CA TRP A 401 -2.37 -1.01 14.85
C TRP A 401 -1.73 -1.92 15.91
N ASN A 402 -0.42 -2.13 15.81
CA ASN A 402 0.31 -3.01 16.73
C ASN A 402 0.38 -2.36 18.10
N ARG A 403 0.08 -3.13 19.15
CA ARG A 403 0.12 -2.64 20.54
C ARG A 403 1.55 -2.45 21.05
N ALA A 404 2.52 -3.12 20.44
CA ALA A 404 3.93 -3.04 20.79
C ALA A 404 4.83 -3.16 19.55
N GLY A 405 6.04 -2.59 19.63
CA GLY A 405 7.07 -2.70 18.60
C GLY A 405 8.17 -1.66 18.74
N HIS A 406 9.38 -1.97 18.26
CA HIS A 406 10.47 -1.00 18.18
C HIS A 406 10.21 0.01 17.06
N LEU A 407 10.49 1.29 17.35
CA LEU A 407 10.34 2.37 16.38
C LEU A 407 11.67 2.98 15.97
N LEU A 408 12.55 3.22 16.94
CA LEU A 408 13.85 3.85 16.71
C LEU A 408 14.89 3.31 17.69
N PHE A 409 16.09 3.06 17.19
CA PHE A 409 17.28 2.74 17.96
C PHE A 409 18.47 3.57 17.47
N GLY A 410 19.31 4.03 18.40
CA GLY A 410 20.56 4.69 18.09
C GLY A 410 21.62 4.38 19.12
N GLU A 411 22.85 4.19 18.67
CA GLU A 411 24.03 4.13 19.53
C GLU A 411 24.54 5.54 19.81
N LEU A 412 25.09 5.76 20.99
CA LEU A 412 25.79 6.99 21.33
C LEU A 412 27.28 6.83 21.03
N GLN A 413 27.93 7.92 20.64
CA GLN A 413 29.36 7.92 20.32
C GLN A 413 30.22 7.41 21.50
N ARG A 414 31.38 6.83 21.16
CA ARG A 414 32.41 6.35 22.11
C ARG A 414 31.95 5.26 23.08
N GLY A 415 30.90 4.49 22.74
CA GLY A 415 30.38 3.43 23.61
C GLY A 415 29.75 3.94 24.90
N SER A 416 29.35 5.21 24.93
CA SER A 416 28.75 5.88 26.10
C SER A 416 27.33 5.42 26.42
N GLY A 417 26.71 4.65 25.52
CA GLY A 417 25.38 4.08 25.72
C GLY A 417 24.62 3.89 24.41
N SER A 418 23.33 3.63 24.55
CA SER A 418 22.37 3.57 23.44
C SER A 418 21.01 4.03 23.91
N PHE A 419 20.13 4.37 22.97
CA PHE A 419 18.74 4.67 23.29
C PHE A 419 17.80 3.88 22.37
N VAL A 420 16.65 3.51 22.92
CA VAL A 420 15.59 2.77 22.20
C VAL A 420 14.27 3.48 22.45
N LEU A 421 13.56 3.82 21.38
CA LEU A 421 12.17 4.25 21.41
C LEU A 421 11.30 3.11 20.90
N PHE A 422 10.35 2.68 21.72
CA PHE A 422 9.44 1.59 21.38
C PHE A 422 8.02 1.89 21.86
N LEU A 423 7.05 1.29 21.19
CA LEU A 423 5.66 1.29 21.59
C LEU A 423 5.42 0.11 22.55
N LYS A 424 4.72 0.37 23.66
CA LYS A 424 4.27 -0.67 24.59
C LYS A 424 2.89 -0.31 25.13
N ASP A 425 1.92 -1.18 24.89
CA ASP A 425 0.51 -1.01 25.26
C ASP A 425 -0.08 0.31 24.75
N GLY A 426 0.29 0.69 23.52
CA GLY A 426 -0.18 1.94 22.89
C GLY A 426 0.45 3.22 23.44
N LYS A 427 1.51 3.13 24.25
CA LYS A 427 2.27 4.27 24.79
C LYS A 427 3.70 4.23 24.27
N LEU A 428 4.29 5.39 23.97
CA LEU A 428 5.71 5.46 23.61
C LEU A 428 6.57 5.42 24.86
N LYS A 429 7.61 4.59 24.81
CA LYS A 429 8.62 4.47 25.86
C LYS A 429 9.99 4.66 25.24
N LEU A 430 10.71 5.66 25.74
CA LEU A 430 12.11 5.92 25.40
C LEU A 430 12.96 5.43 26.56
N SER A 431 13.86 4.50 26.28
CA SER A 431 14.81 3.95 27.23
C SER A 431 16.23 4.35 26.84
N LEU A 432 16.95 4.99 27.76
CA LEU A 432 18.37 5.29 27.64
C LEU A 432 19.18 4.29 28.45
N PHE A 433 20.12 3.61 27.80
CA PHE A 433 21.02 2.61 28.38
C PHE A 433 22.43 3.18 28.44
N GLN A 434 23.05 3.16 29.62
CA GLN A 434 24.42 3.61 29.83
C GLN A 434 25.22 2.59 30.64
N PRO A 435 26.52 2.41 30.37
CA PRO A 435 27.33 1.46 31.11
C PRO A 435 27.30 1.72 32.62
N GLY A 436 26.96 0.68 33.41
CA GLY A 436 26.96 0.76 34.87
C GLY A 436 25.78 1.51 35.51
N GLN A 437 24.77 1.94 34.73
CA GLN A 437 23.57 2.60 35.25
C GLN A 437 22.30 1.82 34.90
N SER A 438 21.26 1.97 35.72
CA SER A 438 19.93 1.45 35.38
C SER A 438 19.33 2.21 34.18
N PRO A 439 18.55 1.55 33.31
CA PRO A 439 17.92 2.21 32.17
C PRO A 439 16.98 3.33 32.63
N ARG A 440 17.10 4.50 32.00
CA ARG A 440 16.22 5.65 32.28
C ARG A 440 15.09 5.69 31.26
N ASN A 441 13.85 5.73 31.74
CA ASN A 441 12.66 5.55 30.90
C ASN A 441 11.73 6.76 30.91
N VAL A 442 11.51 7.38 29.76
CA VAL A 442 10.46 8.39 29.53
C VAL A 442 9.27 7.69 28.88
N THR A 443 8.06 7.93 29.38
CA THR A 443 6.83 7.46 28.72
C THR A 443 6.00 8.65 28.25
N ALA A 444 5.50 8.60 27.02
CA ALA A 444 4.72 9.67 26.40
C ALA A 444 3.53 9.13 25.60
N GLY A 445 2.45 9.90 25.56
CA GLY A 445 1.22 9.59 24.84
C GLY A 445 0.43 8.37 25.36
N ALA A 446 -0.73 8.13 24.76
CA ALA A 446 -1.58 6.97 25.02
C ALA A 446 -2.48 6.67 23.82
N GLY A 447 -2.74 5.39 23.58
CA GLY A 447 -3.62 4.95 22.49
C GLY A 447 -3.04 5.17 21.09
N LEU A 448 -1.72 5.26 20.95
CA LEU A 448 -1.01 5.58 19.71
C LEU A 448 -1.00 4.44 18.68
N ASN A 449 -1.82 3.41 18.91
CA ASN A 449 -1.99 2.24 18.05
C ASN A 449 -3.40 2.20 17.43
N ASP A 450 -3.95 3.39 17.12
CA ASP A 450 -5.29 3.60 16.57
C ASP A 450 -5.30 3.67 15.02
N GLY A 451 -4.16 3.38 14.40
CA GLY A 451 -3.94 3.45 12.95
C GLY A 451 -3.85 4.86 12.38
N GLN A 452 -3.90 5.92 13.20
CA GLN A 452 -3.73 7.30 12.75
C GLN A 452 -2.26 7.72 12.76
N TRP A 453 -1.96 8.79 12.01
CA TRP A 453 -0.64 9.41 12.01
C TRP A 453 -0.42 10.17 13.31
N HIS A 454 0.70 9.88 13.97
CA HIS A 454 1.19 10.56 15.16
C HIS A 454 2.57 11.18 14.87
N SER A 455 2.78 12.42 15.28
CA SER A 455 4.05 13.13 15.19
C SER A 455 4.88 12.90 16.44
N VAL A 456 6.13 12.45 16.28
CA VAL A 456 7.05 12.16 17.38
C VAL A 456 8.31 12.99 17.22
N SER A 457 8.68 13.71 18.27
CA SER A 457 9.96 14.40 18.37
C SER A 457 10.71 13.96 19.61
N LEU A 458 11.83 13.29 19.40
CA LEU A 458 12.82 12.95 20.41
C LEU A 458 13.87 14.06 20.44
N SER A 459 14.16 14.60 21.62
CA SER A 459 15.41 15.34 21.80
C SER A 459 16.11 15.00 23.12
N ALA A 460 17.42 14.80 23.03
CA ALA A 460 18.26 14.52 24.17
C ALA A 460 19.48 15.45 24.11
N LYS A 461 19.63 16.31 25.12
CA LYS A 461 20.74 17.27 25.24
C LYS A 461 21.17 17.37 26.69
N TRP A 462 22.46 17.12 26.98
CA TRP A 462 23.09 17.31 28.29
C TRP A 462 22.32 16.67 29.48
N SER A 463 21.42 17.43 30.11
CA SER A 463 20.69 17.08 31.32
C SER A 463 19.19 16.91 31.08
N HIS A 464 18.72 16.88 29.84
CA HIS A 464 17.30 16.73 29.54
C HIS A 464 17.07 15.77 28.39
N MET A 465 16.11 14.87 28.60
CA MET A 465 15.55 14.00 27.58
C MET A 465 14.06 14.26 27.50
N ASN A 466 13.56 14.59 26.32
CA ASN A 466 12.14 14.79 26.10
C ASN A 466 11.65 13.98 24.89
N VAL A 467 10.38 13.60 24.98
CA VAL A 467 9.62 13.01 23.90
C VAL A 467 8.35 13.83 23.77
N VAL A 468 8.14 14.42 22.60
CA VAL A 468 6.92 15.13 22.23
C VAL A 468 6.10 14.24 21.30
N VAL A 469 4.81 14.08 21.59
CA VAL A 469 3.86 13.30 20.78
C VAL A 469 2.62 14.14 20.53
N ASP A 470 2.30 14.43 19.27
CA ASP A 470 1.11 15.21 18.87
C ASP A 470 0.90 16.51 19.70
N ASP A 471 1.99 17.26 19.87
CA ASP A 471 2.10 18.49 20.67
C ASP A 471 2.09 18.31 22.21
N ASP A 472 1.82 17.11 22.73
CA ASP A 472 1.98 16.77 24.15
C ASP A 472 3.45 16.46 24.49
N THR A 473 4.01 17.19 25.46
CA THR A 473 5.41 17.04 25.85
C THR A 473 5.57 16.23 27.14
N ALA A 474 6.30 15.11 27.07
CA ALA A 474 6.81 14.40 28.25
C ALA A 474 8.30 14.72 28.43
N VAL A 475 8.67 15.28 29.59
CA VAL A 475 10.06 15.63 29.93
C VAL A 475 10.53 14.79 31.11
N GLN A 476 11.75 14.28 31.04
CA GLN A 476 12.44 13.74 32.21
C GLN A 476 13.81 14.42 32.38
N PRO A 477 14.06 15.04 33.55
CA PRO A 477 15.38 15.57 33.85
C PRO A 477 16.39 14.41 33.99
N LEU A 478 17.54 14.56 33.36
CA LEU A 478 18.70 13.70 33.49
C LEU A 478 19.71 14.36 34.43
N LEU A 479 20.33 13.59 35.33
CA LEU A 479 21.65 13.95 35.87
C LEU A 479 22.60 14.16 34.67
N ALA A 480 23.37 15.25 34.66
CA ALA A 480 24.18 15.69 33.52
C ALA A 480 24.99 14.52 32.91
N VAL A 481 24.67 14.13 31.67
CA VAL A 481 25.46 13.15 30.92
C VAL A 481 25.83 13.71 29.56
N LEU A 482 27.05 13.45 29.09
CA LEU A 482 27.40 13.69 27.70
C LEU A 482 26.60 12.73 26.80
N ILE A 483 25.78 13.31 25.92
CA ILE A 483 25.02 12.59 24.90
C ILE A 483 25.59 13.05 23.57
N ASP A 484 26.53 12.26 23.05
CA ASP A 484 27.12 12.50 21.74
C ASP A 484 26.40 11.60 20.73
N SER A 485 25.84 12.21 19.69
CA SER A 485 25.07 11.53 18.63
C SER A 485 25.92 10.53 17.84
N GLY A 486 25.41 9.31 17.68
CA GLY A 486 26.06 8.25 16.89
C GLY A 486 25.88 8.37 15.38
N ASP A 487 26.54 7.46 14.67
CA ASP A 487 26.71 7.52 13.22
C ASP A 487 25.52 6.95 12.44
N THR A 488 24.63 6.18 13.08
CA THR A 488 23.50 5.51 12.41
C THR A 488 22.29 5.39 13.33
N TYR A 489 21.11 5.68 12.79
CA TYR A 489 19.81 5.48 13.41
C TYR A 489 19.06 4.35 12.70
N TYR A 490 18.46 3.45 13.47
CA TYR A 490 17.70 2.31 12.97
C TYR A 490 16.22 2.49 13.28
N PHE A 491 15.38 2.53 12.26
CA PHE A 491 13.94 2.57 12.39
C PHE A 491 13.32 1.19 12.20
N GLY A 492 12.32 0.84 12.99
CA GLY A 492 11.68 -0.48 12.98
C GLY A 492 12.42 -1.50 13.85
N ALA A 493 12.63 -2.70 13.31
CA ALA A 493 13.35 -3.76 14.03
C ALA A 493 14.78 -3.34 14.38
N LEU A 494 15.30 -3.89 15.47
CA LEU A 494 16.74 -3.89 15.72
C LEU A 494 17.38 -4.86 14.72
N TYR A 495 18.54 -4.50 14.20
CA TYR A 495 19.35 -5.39 13.35
C TYR A 495 19.40 -6.77 14.01
N GLU A 496 18.95 -7.83 13.32
CA GLU A 496 19.10 -9.19 13.84
C GLU A 496 20.59 -9.36 14.17
N GLN A 497 20.93 -9.54 15.45
CA GLN A 497 22.25 -10.01 15.82
C GLN A 497 22.32 -11.46 15.35
N SER A 498 22.59 -11.66 14.05
CA SER A 498 22.76 -12.97 13.42
C SER A 498 24.18 -13.12 12.90
N CYS A 499 24.63 -14.36 12.74
CA CYS A 499 25.95 -14.64 12.17
C CYS A 499 26.11 -14.00 10.78
N GLU A 500 25.09 -14.06 9.93
CA GLU A 500 25.09 -13.43 8.61
C GLU A 500 25.24 -11.91 8.71
N ALA A 501 24.61 -11.33 9.72
CA ALA A 501 24.69 -9.90 10.01
C ALA A 501 26.10 -9.47 10.44
N HIS A 502 26.81 -10.29 11.23
CA HIS A 502 28.21 -10.08 11.57
C HIS A 502 29.13 -10.29 10.36
N LYS A 503 28.84 -11.28 9.50
CA LYS A 503 29.57 -11.52 8.25
C LYS A 503 29.53 -10.30 7.33
N HIS A 504 28.35 -9.71 7.11
CA HIS A 504 28.18 -8.52 6.28
C HIS A 504 28.87 -7.26 6.81
N ARG A 505 29.13 -7.20 8.13
CA ARG A 505 29.94 -6.14 8.75
C ARG A 505 31.45 -6.36 8.62
N GLY A 506 31.88 -7.48 8.03
CA GLY A 506 33.30 -7.83 7.89
C GLY A 506 33.92 -8.44 9.14
N ASN A 507 33.11 -8.94 10.08
CA ASN A 507 33.61 -9.57 11.29
C ASN A 507 34.19 -10.98 10.99
N PRO A 508 35.27 -11.40 11.67
CA PRO A 508 35.86 -12.73 11.47
C PRO A 508 35.00 -13.85 12.08
N SER A 509 35.27 -15.11 11.74
CA SER A 509 34.67 -16.27 12.43
C SER A 509 34.97 -16.23 13.92
N GLY A 510 33.98 -16.50 14.77
CA GLY A 510 34.12 -16.35 16.22
C GLY A 510 32.82 -16.53 16.98
N LEU A 511 32.87 -16.37 18.30
CA LEU A 511 31.70 -16.41 19.17
C LEU A 511 31.02 -15.02 19.20
N TYR A 512 29.75 -14.98 18.85
CA TYR A 512 28.94 -13.77 18.86
C TYR A 512 27.68 -14.00 19.70
N TYR A 513 27.21 -12.94 20.36
CA TYR A 513 25.88 -12.96 20.95
C TYR A 513 24.87 -12.82 19.83
N ILE A 514 24.06 -13.86 19.66
CA ILE A 514 23.04 -13.95 18.63
C ILE A 514 21.69 -13.90 19.32
N ASP A 515 20.82 -13.07 18.77
CA ASP A 515 19.44 -12.93 19.22
C ASP A 515 18.52 -13.56 18.17
N ALA A 516 18.14 -14.82 18.41
CA ALA A 516 17.48 -15.66 17.42
C ALA A 516 16.00 -15.31 17.20
N ASP A 517 15.36 -14.67 18.18
CA ASP A 517 13.96 -14.23 18.14
C ASP A 517 13.81 -12.70 18.20
N GLY A 518 14.90 -11.96 18.46
CA GLY A 518 14.94 -10.50 18.41
C GLY A 518 14.13 -9.89 19.55
N SER A 519 12.96 -9.33 19.24
CA SER A 519 12.07 -8.76 20.27
C SER A 519 11.26 -9.82 21.05
N GLY A 520 11.65 -11.08 20.97
CA GLY A 520 10.99 -12.19 21.66
C GLY A 520 11.44 -12.34 23.13
N PRO A 521 10.94 -13.37 23.83
CA PRO A 521 11.25 -13.60 25.24
C PRO A 521 12.64 -14.22 25.47
N LEU A 522 13.30 -14.74 24.43
CA LEU A 522 14.64 -15.30 24.58
C LEU A 522 15.67 -14.16 24.61
N GLY A 523 16.59 -14.21 25.57
CA GLY A 523 17.72 -13.28 25.58
C GLY A 523 18.77 -13.69 24.55
N PRO A 524 19.63 -12.75 24.10
CA PRO A 524 20.76 -13.09 23.23
C PRO A 524 21.66 -14.15 23.87
N PHE A 525 22.07 -15.15 23.10
CA PHE A 525 22.93 -16.24 23.57
C PHE A 525 24.13 -16.43 22.64
N LEU A 526 25.21 -16.96 23.21
CA LEU A 526 26.49 -17.05 22.51
C LEU A 526 26.46 -18.18 21.48
N VAL A 527 26.71 -17.85 20.22
CA VAL A 527 26.76 -18.80 19.09
C VAL A 527 28.08 -18.64 18.36
N TYR A 528 28.71 -19.75 17.96
CA TYR A 528 29.88 -19.71 17.09
C TYR A 528 29.45 -19.48 15.65
N CYS A 529 29.82 -18.33 15.10
CA CYS A 529 29.55 -17.99 13.72
C CYS A 529 30.76 -18.32 12.86
N ASN A 530 30.58 -19.24 11.91
CA ASN A 530 31.58 -19.51 10.89
C ASN A 530 31.32 -18.61 9.66
N MET A 531 32.20 -17.64 9.42
CA MET A 531 32.10 -16.66 8.34
C MET A 531 32.86 -17.06 7.08
N THR A 532 33.51 -18.23 7.07
CA THR A 532 34.14 -18.78 5.84
C THR A 532 33.06 -19.26 4.88
N ASP A 533 33.24 -19.00 3.58
CA ASP A 533 32.21 -19.31 2.57
C ASP A 533 31.92 -20.82 2.50
N GLY A 534 30.75 -21.17 3.05
CA GLY A 534 30.11 -22.47 3.07
C GLY A 534 28.69 -22.28 3.61
N THR A 535 27.72 -23.00 3.06
CA THR A 535 26.29 -22.87 3.38
C THR A 535 26.01 -22.95 4.90
N PRO A 536 25.33 -21.97 5.51
CA PRO A 536 24.93 -22.05 6.91
C PRO A 536 23.56 -22.77 7.00
N LEU A 537 23.55 -24.02 7.44
CA LEU A 537 22.33 -24.69 7.89
C LEU A 537 22.65 -25.47 9.16
N SER A 538 21.98 -25.12 10.27
CA SER A 538 21.79 -26.05 11.39
C SER A 538 20.73 -27.09 10.97
N TRP A 539 21.00 -28.37 11.22
CA TRP A 539 20.18 -29.51 10.79
C TRP A 539 19.91 -30.46 11.97
N TRP A 540 18.86 -31.28 11.86
CA TRP A 540 18.56 -32.39 12.77
C TRP A 540 18.24 -33.66 11.96
N VAL A 541 18.20 -34.83 12.61
CA VAL A 541 17.96 -36.13 11.93
C VAL A 541 16.68 -36.76 12.47
N GLY A 542 15.76 -37.10 11.56
CA GLY A 542 14.46 -37.71 11.88
C GLY A 542 14.53 -39.22 12.09
N ARG A 543 13.39 -39.84 12.43
CA ARG A 543 13.29 -41.31 12.63
C ARG A 543 13.59 -42.13 11.38
N THR A 544 13.48 -41.53 10.19
CA THR A 544 13.85 -42.14 8.90
C THR A 544 15.35 -42.06 8.62
N ASN A 545 16.15 -41.53 9.56
CA ASN A 545 17.58 -41.28 9.45
C ASN A 545 17.95 -40.30 8.32
N GLU A 546 16.99 -39.47 7.92
CA GLU A 546 17.17 -38.40 6.93
C GLU A 546 17.51 -37.08 7.62
N THR A 547 18.38 -36.30 7.00
CA THR A 547 18.76 -34.96 7.47
C THR A 547 17.66 -33.97 7.12
N HIS A 548 17.10 -33.31 8.13
CA HIS A 548 16.08 -32.29 7.99
C HIS A 548 16.62 -30.93 8.44
N THR A 549 16.30 -29.89 7.67
CA THR A 549 16.67 -28.49 7.94
C THR A 549 15.48 -27.66 8.44
N TYR A 550 14.39 -28.34 8.84
CA TYR A 550 13.11 -27.78 9.28
C TYR A 550 12.34 -28.77 10.17
N TRP A 551 11.43 -28.30 11.04
CA TRP A 551 10.67 -29.16 11.97
C TRP A 551 9.69 -30.10 11.27
N GLY A 552 9.48 -31.30 11.82
CA GLY A 552 8.69 -32.37 11.19
C GLY A 552 7.30 -31.92 10.71
N GLY A 553 7.03 -32.08 9.40
CA GLY A 553 5.76 -31.72 8.74
C GLY A 553 5.63 -30.26 8.29
N SER A 554 6.54 -29.37 8.68
CA SER A 554 6.51 -27.94 8.33
C SER A 554 7.30 -27.63 7.05
N LEU A 555 7.02 -26.50 6.39
CA LEU A 555 7.92 -25.91 5.39
C LEU A 555 9.25 -25.46 6.04
N PRO A 556 10.36 -25.44 5.28
CA PRO A 556 11.53 -24.66 5.64
C PRO A 556 11.11 -23.21 5.92
N ASP A 557 11.62 -22.62 7.00
CA ASP A 557 11.36 -21.24 7.47
C ASP A 557 10.14 -20.99 8.38
N ALA A 558 9.22 -21.94 8.58
CA ALA A 558 8.03 -21.63 9.39
C ALA A 558 8.30 -21.52 10.91
N GLN A 559 9.49 -21.93 11.38
CA GLN A 559 9.96 -21.94 12.78
C GLN A 559 8.99 -22.57 13.81
N LYS A 560 7.95 -23.27 13.34
CA LYS A 560 6.94 -23.96 14.13
C LYS A 560 6.63 -25.30 13.48
N CYS A 561 6.14 -26.22 14.29
CA CYS A 561 5.50 -27.44 13.85
C CYS A 561 4.21 -27.18 13.08
N THR A 562 3.82 -28.06 12.15
CA THR A 562 2.54 -27.97 11.43
C THR A 562 1.36 -27.77 12.39
N CYS A 563 1.37 -28.47 13.53
CA CYS A 563 0.32 -28.31 14.53
C CYS A 563 0.27 -26.93 15.19
N GLY A 564 1.43 -26.28 15.35
CA GLY A 564 1.54 -24.90 15.80
C GLY A 564 1.21 -23.86 14.73
N LEU A 565 1.17 -24.25 13.45
CA LEU A 565 0.72 -23.41 12.33
C LEU A 565 -0.79 -23.53 12.10
N GLU A 566 -1.33 -24.72 12.25
CA GLU A 566 -2.76 -25.02 12.05
C GLU A 566 -3.61 -24.79 13.31
N GLY A 567 -2.98 -24.61 14.48
CA GLY A 567 -3.68 -24.35 15.75
C GLY A 567 -4.43 -25.55 16.32
N ASN A 568 -4.04 -26.77 15.95
CA ASN A 568 -4.67 -28.03 16.37
C ASN A 568 -3.95 -28.67 17.57
N CYS A 569 -3.56 -27.87 18.56
CA CYS A 569 -2.92 -28.34 19.79
C CYS A 569 -3.90 -29.15 20.65
N ILE A 570 -3.41 -30.22 21.29
CA ILE A 570 -4.21 -31.00 22.27
C ILE A 570 -4.64 -30.13 23.45
N ASP A 571 -3.78 -29.20 23.88
CA ASP A 571 -4.09 -28.17 24.87
C ASP A 571 -3.78 -26.78 24.30
N SER A 572 -4.82 -25.95 24.19
CA SER A 572 -4.74 -24.59 23.65
C SER A 572 -4.08 -23.58 24.59
N GLN A 573 -3.78 -23.95 25.84
CA GLN A 573 -3.13 -23.08 26.81
C GLN A 573 -1.60 -23.04 26.67
N TYR A 574 -1.01 -23.96 25.91
CA TYR A 574 0.44 -24.03 25.70
C TYR A 574 0.84 -23.99 24.22
N TYR A 575 2.12 -23.73 23.95
CA TYR A 575 2.65 -23.74 22.59
C TYR A 575 2.79 -25.19 22.06
N CYS A 576 2.26 -25.47 20.88
CA CYS A 576 2.42 -26.76 20.21
C CYS A 576 3.91 -27.10 19.96
N ASN A 577 4.41 -28.20 20.54
CA ASN A 577 5.69 -28.81 20.18
C ASN A 577 5.46 -30.13 19.40
N CYS A 578 6.38 -30.49 18.49
CA CYS A 578 6.25 -31.70 17.66
C CYS A 578 6.70 -32.98 18.38
N ASP A 579 7.34 -32.86 19.55
CA ASP A 579 8.12 -33.96 20.13
C ASP A 579 7.46 -34.59 21.37
N ALA A 580 6.34 -34.03 21.85
CA ALA A 580 5.65 -34.58 23.00
C ALA A 580 4.67 -35.69 22.57
N GLY A 581 5.20 -36.87 22.31
CA GLY A 581 4.41 -38.12 22.42
C GLY A 581 4.01 -38.45 23.87
N ARG A 582 4.07 -37.50 24.81
CA ARG A 582 3.80 -37.63 26.26
C ARG A 582 3.29 -36.31 26.84
N SER A 583 2.53 -36.39 27.93
CA SER A 583 1.81 -35.27 28.55
C SER A 583 2.61 -34.43 29.56
N GLU A 584 3.93 -34.32 29.43
CA GLU A 584 4.77 -33.56 30.36
C GLU A 584 5.68 -32.58 29.60
N TRP A 585 5.81 -31.36 30.15
CA TRP A 585 6.58 -30.24 29.63
C TRP A 585 8.04 -30.26 30.07
#